data_AF-A0A4W3KCV3-F1
#
_entry.id   AF-A0A4W3KCV3-F1
#
_cell.length_a   1.000
_cell.length_b   1.000
_cell.length_c   1.000
_cell.angle_alpha   90.00
_cell.angle_beta   90.00
_cell.angle_gamma   90.00
#
_symmetry.space_group_name_H-M   'P 1'
#
loop_
_entity.id
_entity.type
_entity.pdbx_description
1 polymer ?
#
loop_
_entity_poly.entity_id
_entity_poly.type
_entity_poly.pdbx_seq_one_letter_code
_entity_poly.pdbx_strand_id
1 'polypeptide(L)'
;LVVGSDISRCPNTPRPACRGYLHKRTQSGFLKGWRKRWFVLKHDGYLYYYKNKKDEGNYKPLDVIKLEGAEVGADTRLGKPFVFKCTPQSRQRMFYFCAISNQEMKKWLEAMEQAVHPVHQNHVWVDVTHHNASLPPLAIKNPECLGLIRQLERNNDVGAQHYCVLKDACIYFYAGIRSTHALGGIYLHGYAITEQTLGSKRSVIEAKPPSEEFKTFYLCADNGADNNRWIAALKTSISKWLPLHQAIHIFMNSPLEETRM
;
A
#
# COMPACT_ATOMS: atom_id res chain seq x y z
N LEU A 1 12.23 -2.74 -8.12
CA LEU A 1 11.02 -3.49 -7.75
C LEU A 1 9.93 -2.50 -7.38
N VAL A 2 8.84 -2.49 -8.14
CA VAL A 2 7.73 -1.56 -7.97
C VAL A 2 6.94 -1.95 -6.72
N VAL A 3 7.29 -1.33 -5.59
CA VAL A 3 6.51 -1.37 -4.35
C VAL A 3 5.24 -0.55 -4.59
N GLY A 4 4.12 -1.22 -4.78
CA GLY A 4 2.81 -0.57 -4.99
C GLY A 4 1.63 -1.38 -4.45
N SER A 5 1.77 -2.69 -4.34
CA SER A 5 0.81 -3.59 -3.67
C SER A 5 1.52 -4.91 -3.41
N ASP A 6 2.35 -4.95 -2.37
CA ASP A 6 3.04 -6.17 -1.96
C ASP A 6 2.01 -7.25 -1.62
N ILE A 7 2.12 -8.40 -2.29
CA ILE A 7 1.34 -9.63 -2.01
C ILE A 7 1.44 -10.04 -0.53
N SER A 8 2.51 -9.63 0.16
CA SER A 8 2.72 -9.92 1.57
C SER A 8 1.66 -9.32 2.51
N ARG A 9 0.66 -8.58 2.00
CA ARG A 9 -0.33 -7.88 2.84
C ARG A 9 -1.78 -7.97 2.38
N CYS A 10 -2.65 -8.13 3.38
CA CYS A 10 -4.07 -8.42 3.29
C CYS A 10 -4.93 -7.35 2.56
N PRO A 11 -6.08 -7.75 1.97
CA PRO A 11 -7.17 -6.85 1.57
C PRO A 11 -7.75 -5.98 2.68
N ASN A 12 -7.81 -6.55 3.89
CA ASN A 12 -8.75 -6.15 4.92
C ASN A 12 -8.13 -5.31 6.03
N THR A 13 -6.91 -4.79 5.83
CA THR A 13 -6.30 -3.84 6.77
C THR A 13 -6.18 -2.44 6.18
N PRO A 14 -7.26 -1.63 6.12
CA PRO A 14 -7.15 -0.18 6.13
C PRO A 14 -7.13 0.26 7.61
N ARG A 15 -6.14 0.97 8.17
CA ARG A 15 -5.38 2.17 7.74
C ARG A 15 -4.16 2.39 8.68
N PRO A 16 -3.22 3.35 8.45
CA PRO A 16 -3.11 4.17 7.24
C PRO A 16 -1.69 4.36 6.68
N ALA A 17 -1.69 4.61 5.37
CA ALA A 17 -0.81 5.60 4.80
C ALA A 17 -1.28 7.00 5.24
N CYS A 18 -0.53 7.68 6.11
CA CYS A 18 -0.79 9.07 6.49
C CYS A 18 0.32 9.95 5.94
N ARG A 19 -0.04 11.01 5.20
CA ARG A 19 0.94 11.90 4.57
C ARG A 19 0.58 13.35 4.75
N GLY A 20 1.60 14.19 4.94
CA GLY A 20 1.37 15.59 5.29
C GLY A 20 2.64 16.30 5.73
N TYR A 21 2.54 17.62 5.84
CA TYR A 21 3.61 18.41 6.41
C TYR A 21 3.50 18.43 7.94
N LEU A 22 4.59 18.08 8.62
CA LEU A 22 4.76 18.29 10.05
C LEU A 22 5.99 19.15 10.31
N HIS A 23 5.97 19.89 11.41
CA HIS A 23 7.16 20.53 11.92
C HIS A 23 7.88 19.56 12.83
N LYS A 24 9.07 19.11 12.45
CA LYS A 24 9.90 18.22 13.26
C LYS A 24 10.89 19.04 14.07
N ARG A 25 11.05 18.72 15.36
CA ARG A 25 12.11 19.29 16.19
C ARG A 25 13.48 18.72 15.79
N THR A 26 14.45 19.60 15.63
CA THR A 26 15.86 19.22 15.43
C THR A 26 16.55 19.10 16.78
N GLN A 27 17.27 18.00 16.97
CA GLN A 27 18.03 17.70 18.19
C GLN A 27 19.54 17.95 18.05
N SER A 28 20.00 18.40 16.87
CA SER A 28 21.44 18.62 16.63
C SER A 28 21.86 20.02 17.09
N GLY A 29 22.68 20.05 18.15
CA GLY A 29 23.52 21.18 18.59
C GLY A 29 22.92 22.58 18.42
N PHE A 30 23.65 23.45 17.70
CA PHE A 30 23.35 24.88 17.46
C PHE A 30 22.04 25.16 16.69
N LEU A 31 21.36 24.14 16.17
CA LEU A 31 20.16 24.27 15.36
C LEU A 31 18.94 23.68 16.08
N LYS A 32 18.76 23.95 17.38
CA LYS A 32 17.50 23.62 18.07
C LYS A 32 16.36 24.45 17.46
N GLY A 33 15.44 23.80 16.76
CA GLY A 33 14.33 24.48 16.10
C GLY A 33 13.31 23.53 15.50
N TRP A 34 12.29 24.10 14.88
CA TRP A 34 11.23 23.35 14.21
C TRP A 34 11.41 23.47 12.70
N ARG A 35 11.45 22.33 12.00
CA ARG A 35 11.61 22.31 10.54
C ARG A 35 10.42 21.62 9.89
N LYS A 36 9.75 22.33 8.98
CA LYS A 36 8.71 21.75 8.12
C LYS A 36 9.33 20.65 7.25
N ARG A 37 8.75 19.46 7.29
CA ARG A 37 9.16 18.29 6.49
C ARG A 37 7.91 17.55 6.01
N TRP A 38 8.03 16.91 4.85
CA TRP A 38 6.98 16.07 4.31
C TRP A 38 7.11 14.68 4.91
N PHE A 39 6.11 14.24 5.65
CA PHE A 39 6.06 12.92 6.27
C PHE A 39 5.10 12.02 5.51
N VAL A 40 5.46 10.74 5.46
CA VAL A 40 4.68 9.67 4.86
C VAL A 40 4.80 8.47 5.79
N LEU A 41 3.80 8.26 6.64
CA LEU A 41 3.55 6.96 7.23
C LEU A 41 3.05 6.06 6.11
N LYS A 42 3.69 4.93 5.90
CA LYS A 42 3.25 3.93 4.93
C LYS A 42 2.58 2.77 5.65
N HIS A 43 1.84 1.98 4.89
CA HIS A 43 1.17 0.76 5.37
C HIS A 43 2.12 -0.30 5.92
N ASP A 44 3.45 -0.16 5.77
CA ASP A 44 4.46 -1.01 6.42
C ASP A 44 4.73 -0.68 7.87
N GLY A 45 4.04 0.33 8.42
CA GLY A 45 4.31 0.81 9.77
C GLY A 45 5.62 1.60 9.86
N TYR A 46 6.20 2.01 8.72
CA TYR A 46 7.36 2.89 8.69
C TYR A 46 6.94 4.32 8.35
N LEU A 47 7.44 5.25 9.15
CA LEU A 47 7.32 6.68 8.95
C LEU A 47 8.56 7.19 8.21
N TYR A 48 8.35 7.61 6.97
CA TYR A 48 9.34 8.24 6.11
C TYR A 48 9.23 9.75 6.21
N TYR A 49 10.34 10.47 6.06
CA TYR A 49 10.25 11.91 5.81
C TYR A 49 11.26 12.45 4.82
N TYR A 50 10.85 13.51 4.13
CA TYR A 50 11.56 14.15 3.05
C TYR A 50 11.67 15.65 3.29
N LYS A 51 12.53 16.34 2.52
CA LYS A 51 12.61 17.79 2.59
C LYS A 51 11.29 18.42 2.14
N ASN A 52 10.73 17.96 1.01
CA ASN A 52 9.48 18.45 0.43
C ASN A 52 8.62 17.31 -0.15
N LYS A 53 7.34 17.59 -0.43
CA LYS A 53 6.41 16.65 -1.06
C LYS A 53 6.91 16.08 -2.39
N LYS A 54 7.50 16.91 -3.25
CA LYS A 54 8.01 16.49 -4.57
C LYS A 54 9.16 15.47 -4.52
N ASP A 55 9.79 15.32 -3.35
CA ASP A 55 10.92 14.42 -3.19
C ASP A 55 10.46 12.97 -2.93
N GLU A 56 9.18 12.78 -2.54
CA GLU A 56 8.55 11.47 -2.39
C GLU A 56 8.56 10.72 -3.74
N GLY A 57 9.12 9.51 -3.76
CA GLY A 57 9.22 8.67 -4.96
C GLY A 57 10.38 9.02 -5.90
N ASN A 58 10.93 10.23 -5.81
CA ASN A 58 12.04 10.69 -6.66
C ASN A 58 13.40 10.59 -5.96
N TYR A 59 13.44 10.74 -4.63
CA TYR A 59 14.67 10.74 -3.85
C TYR A 59 14.59 9.80 -2.64
N LYS A 60 15.75 9.47 -2.07
CA LYS A 60 15.82 8.73 -0.81
C LYS A 60 15.26 9.58 0.34
N PRO A 61 14.51 8.99 1.28
CA PRO A 61 14.04 9.68 2.47
C PRO A 61 15.22 10.16 3.32
N LEU A 62 15.02 11.25 4.07
CA LEU A 62 16.01 11.78 5.00
C LEU A 62 16.21 10.87 6.22
N ASP A 63 15.16 10.17 6.64
CA ASP A 63 15.21 9.10 7.64
C ASP A 63 13.97 8.21 7.46
N VAL A 64 14.04 7.02 8.03
CA VAL A 64 12.96 6.04 8.07
C VAL A 64 12.84 5.53 9.51
N ILE A 65 11.64 5.59 10.07
CA ILE A 65 11.36 5.28 11.46
C ILE A 65 10.39 4.11 11.51
N LYS A 66 10.79 2.98 12.08
CA LYS A 66 9.89 1.85 12.36
C LYS A 66 9.01 2.21 13.56
N LEU A 67 7.68 2.14 13.40
CA LEU A 67 6.73 2.49 14.46
C LEU A 67 6.28 1.30 15.31
N GLU A 68 6.45 0.05 14.85
CA GLU A 68 6.10 -1.13 15.64
C GLU A 68 6.72 -1.05 17.06
N GLY A 69 5.86 -1.11 18.08
CA GLY A 69 6.23 -0.99 19.49
C GLY A 69 6.69 0.40 19.94
N ALA A 70 6.59 1.44 19.11
CA ALA A 70 6.98 2.80 19.47
C ALA A 70 5.99 3.44 20.46
N GLU A 71 6.50 4.26 21.38
CA GLU A 71 5.63 5.10 22.22
C GLU A 71 5.23 6.36 21.42
N VAL A 72 3.94 6.54 21.17
CA VAL A 72 3.40 7.72 20.46
C VAL A 72 2.36 8.42 21.33
N GLY A 73 2.36 9.75 21.34
CA GLY A 73 1.40 10.49 22.14
C GLY A 73 1.56 12.00 22.10
N ALA A 74 0.51 12.72 22.48
CA ALA A 74 0.56 14.17 22.63
C ALA A 74 1.59 14.58 23.71
N ASP A 75 2.23 15.74 23.54
CA ASP A 75 3.20 16.26 24.50
C ASP A 75 3.02 17.77 24.68
N THR A 76 2.62 18.18 25.88
CA THR A 76 2.37 19.60 26.23
C THR A 76 3.60 20.29 26.83
N ARG A 77 4.68 19.56 27.13
CA ARG A 77 5.84 20.06 27.89
C ARG A 77 6.67 21.10 27.15
N LEU A 78 6.48 21.23 25.83
CA LEU A 78 7.23 22.17 24.99
C LEU A 78 6.57 23.55 24.82
N GLY A 79 5.44 23.80 25.50
CA GLY A 79 4.77 25.11 25.48
C GLY A 79 4.22 25.53 24.11
N LYS A 80 4.15 24.60 23.14
CA LYS A 80 3.61 24.83 21.79
C LYS A 80 2.39 23.93 21.59
N PRO A 81 1.28 24.44 21.02
CA PRO A 81 0.10 23.63 20.76
C PRO A 81 0.37 22.59 19.68
N PHE A 82 -0.44 21.52 19.69
CA PHE A 82 -0.47 20.45 18.68
C PHE A 82 0.86 19.69 18.54
N VAL A 83 1.58 19.56 19.65
CA VAL A 83 2.83 18.83 19.74
C VAL A 83 2.57 17.39 20.16
N PHE A 84 3.27 16.47 19.53
CA PHE A 84 3.28 15.06 19.87
C PHE A 84 4.68 14.48 19.71
N LYS A 85 4.93 13.36 20.38
CA LYS A 85 6.21 12.65 20.36
C LYS A 85 6.04 11.24 19.80
N CYS A 86 7.15 10.71 19.30
CA CYS A 86 7.32 9.32 18.92
C CYS A 86 8.68 8.84 19.44
N THR A 87 8.69 7.75 20.19
CA THR A 87 9.89 7.10 20.70
C THR A 87 9.95 5.68 20.12
N PRO A 88 10.69 5.45 19.03
CA PRO A 88 10.78 4.13 18.41
C PRO A 88 11.42 3.12 19.37
N GLN A 89 10.88 1.90 19.47
CA GLN A 89 11.47 0.86 20.33
C GLN A 89 12.91 0.51 19.92
N SER A 90 13.18 0.48 18.61
CA SER A 90 14.48 0.14 18.03
C SER A 90 15.57 1.20 18.22
N ARG A 91 15.22 2.41 18.68
CA ARG A 91 16.16 3.54 18.76
C ARG A 91 15.92 4.36 20.03
N GLN A 92 16.97 4.67 20.78
CA GLN A 92 16.90 5.60 21.92
C GLN A 92 16.66 7.08 21.53
N ARG A 93 16.26 7.36 20.28
CA ARG A 93 16.04 8.72 19.79
C ARG A 93 14.56 9.07 19.82
N MET A 94 14.22 10.07 20.62
CA MET A 94 12.87 10.65 20.65
C MET A 94 12.67 11.62 19.48
N PHE A 95 11.52 11.57 18.83
CA PHE A 95 11.11 12.51 17.80
C PHE A 95 9.97 13.38 18.33
N TYR A 96 10.07 14.69 18.11
CA TYR A 96 8.98 15.62 18.40
C TYR A 96 8.46 16.21 17.11
N PHE A 97 7.14 16.21 16.99
CA PHE A 97 6.40 16.72 15.85
C PHE A 97 5.42 17.78 16.33
N CYS A 98 5.09 18.70 15.43
CA CYS A 98 4.07 19.68 15.64
C CYS A 98 3.22 19.83 14.37
N ALA A 99 1.93 19.56 14.53
CA ALA A 99 0.93 19.75 13.49
C ALA A 99 0.48 21.22 13.41
N ILE A 100 -0.22 21.56 12.33
CA ILE A 100 -0.77 22.92 12.14
C ILE A 100 -2.13 23.12 12.84
N SER A 101 -2.79 22.02 13.23
CA SER A 101 -4.09 22.04 13.91
C SER A 101 -4.26 20.81 14.80
N ASN A 102 -5.23 20.87 15.72
CA ASN A 102 -5.60 19.73 16.55
C ASN A 102 -6.13 18.55 15.72
N GLN A 103 -6.87 18.84 14.65
CA GLN A 103 -7.41 17.81 13.75
C GLN A 103 -6.28 17.05 13.05
N GLU A 104 -5.27 17.75 12.52
CA GLU A 104 -4.11 17.09 11.92
C GLU A 104 -3.29 16.32 12.97
N MET A 105 -3.11 16.87 14.18
CA MET A 105 -2.45 16.12 15.26
C MET A 105 -3.19 14.82 15.59
N LYS A 106 -4.51 14.87 15.80
CA LYS A 106 -5.33 13.69 16.10
C LYS A 106 -5.24 12.65 14.99
N LYS A 107 -5.37 13.07 13.73
CA LYS A 107 -5.21 12.22 12.56
C LYS A 107 -3.84 11.53 12.51
N TRP A 108 -2.77 12.26 12.80
CA TRP A 108 -1.42 11.67 12.85
C TRP A 108 -1.25 10.72 14.03
N LEU A 109 -1.78 11.05 15.21
CA LEU A 109 -1.72 10.18 16.39
C LEU A 109 -2.49 8.89 16.16
N GLU A 110 -3.73 8.97 15.68
CA GLU A 110 -4.56 7.80 15.34
C GLU A 110 -3.84 6.90 14.32
N ALA A 111 -3.30 7.52 13.25
CA ALA A 111 -2.54 6.82 12.23
C ALA A 111 -1.30 6.09 12.77
N MET A 112 -0.54 6.76 13.64
CA MET A 112 0.67 6.21 14.22
C MET A 112 0.36 5.15 15.27
N GLU A 113 -0.70 5.30 16.06
CA GLU A 113 -1.14 4.32 17.08
C GLU A 113 -1.48 2.97 16.44
N GLN A 114 -2.18 2.99 15.30
CA GLN A 114 -2.45 1.79 14.50
C GLN A 114 -1.17 1.15 13.95
N ALA A 115 -0.18 1.97 13.60
CA ALA A 115 1.11 1.49 13.12
C ALA A 115 2.06 1.00 14.23
N VAL A 116 1.83 1.42 15.48
CA VAL A 116 2.55 0.95 16.68
C VAL A 116 2.14 -0.46 17.05
N HIS A 117 0.85 -0.75 16.94
CA HIS A 117 0.26 -2.06 17.21
C HIS A 117 -0.19 -2.70 15.89
N PRO A 118 0.73 -3.02 14.95
CA PRO A 118 0.34 -3.60 13.68
C PRO A 118 -0.41 -4.89 13.98
N VAL A 119 -1.70 -4.89 13.65
CA VAL A 119 -2.52 -6.10 13.75
C VAL A 119 -1.94 -7.07 12.74
N HIS A 120 -1.21 -8.07 13.23
CA HIS A 120 -0.81 -9.22 12.45
C HIS A 120 -2.06 -10.06 12.26
N GLN A 121 -2.96 -9.62 11.37
CA GLN A 121 -3.93 -10.54 10.82
C GLN A 121 -3.13 -11.49 9.94
N ASN A 122 -2.69 -12.61 10.52
CA ASN A 122 -2.38 -13.83 9.76
C ASN A 122 -3.71 -14.31 9.16
N HIS A 123 -4.23 -13.53 8.23
CA HIS A 123 -5.40 -13.91 7.49
C HIS A 123 -4.94 -15.06 6.61
N VAL A 124 -5.73 -16.14 6.56
CA VAL A 124 -5.48 -17.31 5.69
C VAL A 124 -5.01 -16.92 4.28
N TRP A 125 -5.45 -15.76 3.78
CA TRP A 125 -5.04 -15.19 2.49
C TRP A 125 -3.57 -14.80 2.38
N VAL A 126 -2.91 -14.31 3.45
CA VAL A 126 -1.47 -14.02 3.40
C VAL A 126 -0.69 -15.30 3.21
N ASP A 127 -1.04 -16.34 3.96
CA ASP A 127 -0.38 -17.64 3.86
C ASP A 127 -0.66 -18.29 2.50
N VAL A 128 -1.89 -18.21 1.99
CA VAL A 128 -2.27 -18.73 0.67
C VAL A 128 -1.58 -17.96 -0.46
N THR A 129 -1.55 -16.64 -0.42
CA THR A 129 -0.92 -15.83 -1.47
C THR A 129 0.61 -15.93 -1.40
N HIS A 130 1.21 -15.98 -0.21
CA HIS A 130 2.63 -16.26 -0.03
C HIS A 130 2.99 -17.68 -0.52
N HIS A 131 2.17 -18.67 -0.18
CA HIS A 131 2.31 -20.03 -0.69
C HIS A 131 2.26 -20.04 -2.22
N ASN A 132 1.23 -19.46 -2.85
CA ASN A 132 1.11 -19.41 -4.30
C ASN A 132 2.28 -18.68 -4.96
N ALA A 133 2.80 -17.60 -4.37
CA ALA A 133 3.97 -16.90 -4.86
C ALA A 133 5.26 -17.75 -4.77
N SER A 134 5.32 -18.71 -3.84
CA SER A 134 6.45 -19.65 -3.71
C SER A 134 6.38 -20.83 -4.69
N LEU A 135 5.27 -20.98 -5.42
CA LEU A 135 5.08 -22.05 -6.39
C LEU A 135 5.58 -21.63 -7.79
N PRO A 136 5.99 -22.60 -8.63
CA PRO A 136 6.10 -22.39 -10.07
C PRO A 136 4.74 -21.99 -10.68
N PRO A 137 4.71 -21.24 -11.79
CA PRO A 137 3.47 -20.72 -12.36
C PRO A 137 2.47 -21.81 -12.76
N LEU A 138 2.97 -22.97 -13.20
CA LEU A 138 2.14 -24.12 -13.60
C LEU A 138 1.68 -24.99 -12.42
N ALA A 139 2.20 -24.75 -11.22
CA ALA A 139 1.81 -25.48 -10.01
C ALA A 139 0.62 -24.81 -9.28
N ILE A 140 0.29 -23.56 -9.62
CA ILE A 140 -0.91 -22.89 -9.11
C ILE A 140 -2.14 -23.61 -9.68
N LYS A 141 -2.98 -24.16 -8.80
CA LYS A 141 -4.18 -24.92 -9.19
C LYS A 141 -5.32 -23.99 -9.62
N ASN A 142 -5.99 -24.36 -10.71
CA ASN A 142 -7.18 -23.67 -11.25
C ASN A 142 -6.98 -22.15 -11.42
N PRO A 143 -5.94 -21.70 -12.14
CA PRO A 143 -5.75 -20.28 -12.42
C PRO A 143 -6.89 -19.75 -13.29
N GLU A 144 -7.30 -18.51 -13.05
CA GLU A 144 -8.41 -17.87 -13.76
C GLU A 144 -7.96 -17.25 -15.08
N CYS A 145 -6.70 -16.84 -15.16
CA CYS A 145 -6.05 -16.38 -16.39
C CYS A 145 -4.55 -16.61 -16.34
N LEU A 146 -3.96 -16.86 -17.51
CA LEU A 146 -2.52 -17.08 -17.70
C LEU A 146 -2.09 -16.38 -18.99
N GLY A 147 -0.90 -15.79 -19.00
CA GLY A 147 -0.38 -15.17 -20.20
C GLY A 147 0.70 -14.13 -19.93
N LEU A 148 1.22 -13.55 -21.01
CA LEU A 148 2.22 -12.51 -20.95
C LEU A 148 1.55 -11.16 -20.70
N ILE A 149 2.00 -10.45 -19.68
CA ILE A 149 1.54 -9.09 -19.38
C ILE A 149 2.75 -8.18 -19.25
N ARG A 150 2.64 -7.01 -19.86
CA ARG A 150 3.56 -5.89 -19.66
C ARG A 150 2.95 -4.92 -18.67
N GLN A 151 3.68 -4.62 -17.59
CA GLN A 151 3.31 -3.53 -16.70
C GLN A 151 3.91 -2.23 -17.24
N LEU A 152 3.06 -1.23 -17.49
CA LEU A 152 3.45 0.07 -18.03
C LEU A 152 3.70 1.06 -16.88
N GLU A 153 4.73 1.90 -17.02
CA GLU A 153 4.93 3.07 -16.17
C GLU A 153 4.44 4.32 -16.89
N ARG A 154 3.87 5.30 -16.16
CA ARG A 154 3.25 6.51 -16.72
C ARG A 154 4.10 7.28 -17.75
N ASN A 155 5.43 7.14 -17.70
CA ASN A 155 6.37 7.87 -18.56
C ASN A 155 7.31 6.95 -19.38
N ASN A 156 7.14 5.62 -19.34
CA ASN A 156 8.04 4.71 -20.04
C ASN A 156 7.28 3.49 -20.60
N ASP A 157 7.17 3.41 -21.93
CA ASP A 157 6.45 2.36 -22.65
C ASP A 157 7.27 1.05 -22.81
N VAL A 158 8.52 1.06 -22.33
CA VAL A 158 9.43 -0.09 -22.29
C VAL A 158 9.28 -0.85 -20.97
N GLY A 159 8.07 -1.26 -20.64
CA GLY A 159 7.82 -2.12 -19.48
C GLY A 159 8.37 -3.53 -19.69
N ALA A 160 8.94 -4.14 -18.65
CA ALA A 160 9.33 -5.55 -18.69
C ALA A 160 8.07 -6.43 -18.84
N GLN A 161 8.13 -7.39 -19.78
CA GLN A 161 7.08 -8.39 -19.96
C GLN A 161 7.33 -9.55 -19.01
N HIS A 162 6.26 -10.03 -18.39
CA HIS A 162 6.30 -11.12 -17.42
C HIS A 162 5.29 -12.19 -17.80
N TYR A 163 5.56 -13.43 -17.42
CA TYR A 163 4.53 -14.46 -17.41
C TYR A 163 3.68 -14.27 -16.15
N CYS A 164 2.39 -14.09 -16.32
CA CYS A 164 1.49 -13.74 -15.24
C CYS A 164 0.45 -14.83 -15.00
N VAL A 165 0.15 -15.06 -13.72
CA VAL A 165 -0.93 -15.93 -13.26
C VAL A 165 -1.94 -15.09 -12.51
N LEU A 166 -3.22 -15.15 -12.90
CA LEU A 166 -4.33 -14.58 -12.13
C LEU A 166 -4.98 -15.68 -11.31
N LYS A 167 -5.04 -15.49 -9.99
CA LYS A 167 -5.79 -16.35 -9.08
C LYS A 167 -6.27 -15.53 -7.88
N ASP A 168 -7.57 -15.64 -7.58
CA ASP A 168 -8.19 -15.04 -6.39
C ASP A 168 -7.87 -13.55 -6.30
N ALA A 169 -8.17 -12.81 -7.38
CA ALA A 169 -7.93 -11.38 -7.53
C ALA A 169 -6.50 -10.93 -7.20
N CYS A 170 -5.53 -11.83 -7.38
CA CYS A 170 -4.10 -11.56 -7.30
C CYS A 170 -3.44 -11.89 -8.65
N ILE A 171 -2.60 -10.98 -9.15
CA ILE A 171 -1.72 -11.25 -10.28
C ILE A 171 -0.34 -11.59 -9.74
N TYR A 172 0.22 -12.73 -10.10
CA TYR A 172 1.58 -13.15 -9.77
C TYR A 172 2.48 -13.00 -11.00
N PHE A 173 3.59 -12.28 -10.88
CA PHE A 173 4.53 -12.02 -11.99
C PHE A 173 5.72 -12.97 -11.90
N TYR A 174 6.04 -13.63 -12.99
CA TYR A 174 7.18 -14.52 -13.12
C TYR A 174 8.12 -14.01 -14.21
N ALA A 175 9.42 -14.23 -14.03
CA ALA A 175 10.42 -13.94 -15.07
C ALA A 175 10.14 -14.75 -16.36
N GLY A 176 9.56 -15.93 -16.22
CA GLY A 176 9.04 -16.72 -17.34
C GLY A 176 8.31 -17.99 -16.86
N ILE A 177 7.80 -18.78 -17.80
CA ILE A 177 7.02 -20.00 -17.49
C ILE A 177 7.80 -21.08 -16.73
N ARG A 178 9.14 -21.05 -16.77
CA ARG A 178 10.03 -21.99 -16.07
C ARG A 178 10.50 -21.48 -14.70
N SER A 179 10.04 -20.31 -14.25
CA SER A 179 10.36 -19.79 -12.93
C SER A 179 9.87 -20.72 -11.83
N THR A 180 10.61 -20.80 -10.73
CA THR A 180 10.25 -21.63 -9.57
C THR A 180 9.41 -20.88 -8.53
N HIS A 181 9.36 -19.55 -8.61
CA HIS A 181 8.63 -18.65 -7.72
C HIS A 181 8.31 -17.35 -8.46
N ALA A 182 7.33 -16.61 -7.95
CA ALA A 182 6.97 -15.30 -8.46
C ALA A 182 8.01 -14.25 -8.04
N LEU A 183 8.28 -13.28 -8.92
CA LEU A 183 9.04 -12.07 -8.62
C LEU A 183 8.28 -11.12 -7.70
N GLY A 184 6.96 -11.25 -7.67
CA GLY A 184 6.05 -10.43 -6.89
C GLY A 184 4.63 -10.55 -7.43
N GLY A 185 3.74 -9.68 -6.97
CA GLY A 185 2.37 -9.64 -7.46
C GLY A 185 1.63 -8.37 -7.12
N ILE A 186 0.40 -8.31 -7.59
CA ILE A 186 -0.53 -7.21 -7.35
C ILE A 186 -1.80 -7.79 -6.74
N TYR A 187 -2.16 -7.24 -5.60
CA TYR A 187 -3.45 -7.48 -4.96
C TYR A 187 -4.52 -6.54 -5.53
N LEU A 188 -5.60 -7.08 -6.11
CA LEU A 188 -6.60 -6.30 -6.85
C LEU A 188 -8.01 -6.32 -6.24
N HIS A 189 -8.18 -6.80 -5.02
CA HIS A 189 -9.54 -6.79 -4.47
C HIS A 189 -10.00 -5.35 -4.20
N GLY A 190 -11.24 -5.05 -4.59
CA GLY A 190 -11.78 -3.68 -4.58
C GLY A 190 -11.27 -2.77 -5.69
N TYR A 191 -10.33 -3.20 -6.55
CA TYR A 191 -9.92 -2.42 -7.71
C TYR A 191 -10.99 -2.43 -8.79
N ALA A 192 -11.18 -1.29 -9.46
CA ALA A 192 -11.98 -1.18 -10.66
C ALA A 192 -11.10 -1.42 -11.90
N ILE A 193 -11.57 -2.27 -12.81
CA ILE A 193 -10.86 -2.58 -14.06
C ILE A 193 -11.55 -1.86 -15.22
N THR A 194 -10.80 -0.97 -15.88
CA THR A 194 -11.23 -0.17 -17.04
C THR A 194 -10.31 -0.40 -18.23
N GLU A 195 -10.86 -0.27 -19.43
CA GLU A 195 -10.06 -0.23 -20.66
C GLU A 195 -9.75 1.23 -20.99
N GLN A 196 -8.49 1.52 -21.32
CA GLN A 196 -8.04 2.82 -21.80
C GLN A 196 -7.29 2.69 -23.12
N THR A 197 -7.35 3.73 -23.94
CA THR A 197 -6.57 3.83 -25.18
C THR A 197 -5.39 4.77 -24.94
N LEU A 198 -4.17 4.24 -24.98
CA LEU A 198 -2.95 5.05 -24.87
C LEU A 198 -2.35 5.28 -26.26
N GLY A 199 -2.22 6.55 -26.66
CA GLY A 199 -1.68 6.92 -27.97
C GLY A 199 -2.56 6.47 -29.14
N SER A 200 -1.94 6.06 -30.25
CA SER A 200 -2.64 5.89 -31.53
C SER A 200 -3.19 4.50 -31.85
N LYS A 201 -3.10 3.48 -30.96
CA LYS A 201 -3.76 2.16 -31.18
C LYS A 201 -3.67 1.09 -30.07
N ARG A 202 -3.05 1.35 -28.91
CA ARG A 202 -2.83 0.30 -27.91
C ARG A 202 -3.87 0.36 -26.80
N SER A 203 -4.69 -0.68 -26.71
CA SER A 203 -5.59 -0.92 -25.57
C SER A 203 -4.75 -1.26 -24.33
N VAL A 204 -5.08 -0.64 -23.21
CA VAL A 204 -4.41 -0.78 -21.91
C VAL A 204 -5.47 -1.08 -20.86
N ILE A 205 -5.17 -2.04 -20.00
CA ILE A 205 -5.95 -2.37 -18.83
C ILE A 205 -5.53 -1.44 -17.70
N GLU A 206 -6.43 -0.55 -17.27
CA GLU A 206 -6.23 0.24 -16.07
C GLU A 206 -6.91 -0.47 -14.89
N ALA A 207 -6.12 -0.78 -13.86
CA ALA A 207 -6.62 -1.18 -12.56
C ALA A 207 -6.57 0.02 -11.62
N LYS A 208 -7.72 0.65 -11.42
CA LYS A 208 -7.90 1.83 -10.57
C LYS A 208 -8.23 1.40 -9.13
N PRO A 209 -7.48 1.86 -8.14
CA PRO A 209 -7.76 1.52 -6.75
C PRO A 209 -9.04 2.18 -6.23
N PRO A 210 -9.62 1.66 -5.13
CA PRO A 210 -10.77 2.26 -4.45
C PRO A 210 -10.42 3.57 -3.72
N SER A 211 -9.14 3.86 -3.50
CA SER A 211 -8.65 5.04 -2.77
C SER A 211 -7.32 5.54 -3.35
N GLU A 212 -7.08 6.86 -3.32
CA GLU A 212 -5.88 7.52 -3.89
C GLU A 212 -4.56 7.26 -3.13
N GLU A 213 -4.64 6.52 -2.02
CA GLU A 213 -3.52 6.01 -1.23
C GLU A 213 -2.87 4.78 -1.90
N PHE A 214 -3.61 4.07 -2.74
CA PHE A 214 -3.09 2.93 -3.50
C PHE A 214 -2.68 3.35 -4.91
N LYS A 215 -1.82 2.54 -5.53
CA LYS A 215 -1.30 2.80 -6.87
C LYS A 215 -2.31 2.34 -7.94
N THR A 216 -2.52 3.16 -8.96
CA THR A 216 -3.12 2.76 -10.24
C THR A 216 -2.12 1.95 -11.06
N PHE A 217 -2.54 0.80 -11.57
CA PHE A 217 -1.72 -0.04 -12.44
C PHE A 217 -2.21 0.04 -13.89
N TYR A 218 -1.26 0.07 -14.81
CA TYR A 218 -1.51 0.02 -16.25
C TYR A 218 -0.85 -1.26 -16.77
N LEU A 219 -1.66 -2.16 -17.33
CA LEU A 219 -1.23 -3.46 -17.83
C LEU A 219 -1.59 -3.58 -19.31
N CYS A 220 -0.77 -4.30 -20.07
CA CYS A 220 -1.05 -4.55 -21.48
C CYS A 220 -0.65 -5.97 -21.85
N ALA A 221 -1.58 -6.69 -22.45
CA ALA A 221 -1.36 -7.99 -23.08
C ALA A 221 -0.75 -7.85 -24.48
N ASP A 222 -0.51 -8.97 -25.15
CA ASP A 222 0.17 -9.00 -26.45
C ASP A 222 -0.65 -8.36 -27.58
N ASN A 223 -1.98 -8.47 -27.52
CA ASN A 223 -2.89 -7.92 -28.51
C ASN A 223 -4.27 -7.60 -27.88
N GLY A 224 -5.14 -6.93 -28.65
CA GLY A 224 -6.46 -6.49 -28.16
C GLY A 224 -7.38 -7.62 -27.71
N ALA A 225 -7.37 -8.77 -28.40
CA ALA A 225 -8.18 -9.92 -28.00
C ALA A 225 -7.71 -10.50 -26.65
N ASP A 226 -6.39 -10.61 -26.46
CA ASP A 226 -5.82 -11.06 -25.19
C ASP A 226 -6.06 -10.03 -24.07
N ASN A 227 -6.02 -8.73 -24.37
CA ASN A 227 -6.36 -7.68 -23.43
C ASN A 227 -7.80 -7.81 -22.93
N ASN A 228 -8.75 -8.04 -23.84
CA ASN A 228 -10.15 -8.27 -23.50
C ASN A 228 -10.35 -9.53 -22.65
N ARG A 229 -9.61 -10.61 -22.96
CA ARG A 229 -9.60 -11.84 -22.15
C ARG A 229 -9.13 -11.55 -20.72
N TRP A 230 -8.05 -10.80 -20.56
CA TRP A 230 -7.55 -10.39 -19.24
C TRP A 230 -8.51 -9.46 -18.50
N ILE A 231 -9.10 -8.47 -19.17
CA ILE A 231 -10.10 -7.56 -18.56
C ILE A 231 -11.28 -8.36 -18.02
N ALA A 232 -11.83 -9.29 -18.80
CA ALA A 232 -12.94 -10.13 -18.40
C ALA A 232 -12.56 -10.99 -17.18
N ALA A 233 -11.42 -11.69 -17.25
CA ALA A 233 -10.95 -12.55 -16.16
C ALA A 233 -10.70 -11.76 -14.88
N LEU A 234 -10.09 -10.58 -14.96
CA LEU A 234 -9.85 -9.70 -13.80
C LEU A 234 -11.16 -9.24 -13.17
N LYS A 235 -12.12 -8.77 -13.97
CA LYS A 235 -13.45 -8.36 -13.46
C LYS A 235 -14.16 -9.52 -12.76
N THR A 236 -14.18 -10.70 -13.37
CA THR A 236 -14.80 -11.90 -12.79
C THR A 236 -14.09 -12.36 -11.53
N SER A 237 -12.76 -12.32 -11.51
CA SER A 237 -11.96 -12.72 -10.35
C SER A 237 -12.22 -11.78 -9.16
N ILE A 238 -12.21 -10.47 -9.39
CA ILE A 238 -12.45 -9.45 -8.34
C ILE A 238 -13.89 -9.49 -7.84
N SER A 239 -14.88 -9.70 -8.72
CA SER A 239 -16.30 -9.68 -8.33
C SER A 239 -16.70 -10.82 -7.38
N LYS A 240 -16.01 -11.98 -7.44
CA LYS A 240 -16.19 -13.08 -6.47
C LYS A 240 -15.99 -12.64 -5.03
N TRP A 241 -15.20 -11.59 -4.83
CA TRP A 241 -14.86 -11.06 -3.52
C TRP A 241 -15.71 -9.88 -3.08
N LEU A 242 -16.52 -9.29 -3.98
CA LEU A 242 -17.34 -8.13 -3.66
C LEU A 242 -18.31 -8.38 -2.49
N PRO A 243 -18.99 -9.54 -2.37
CA PRO A 243 -19.84 -9.83 -1.22
C PRO A 243 -19.06 -9.90 0.10
N LEU A 244 -17.85 -10.49 0.10
CA LEU A 244 -16.97 -10.53 1.27
C LEU A 244 -16.52 -9.11 1.66
N HIS A 245 -16.16 -8.27 0.68
CA HIS A 245 -15.78 -6.89 0.92
C HIS A 245 -16.93 -6.07 1.49
N GLN A 246 -18.15 -6.26 0.99
CA GLN A 246 -19.35 -5.62 1.53
C GLN A 246 -19.65 -6.10 2.95
N ALA A 247 -19.56 -7.41 3.22
CA ALA A 247 -19.76 -7.97 4.56
C ALA A 247 -18.72 -7.45 5.57
N ILE A 248 -17.45 -7.36 5.17
CA ILE A 248 -16.38 -6.81 6.01
C ILE A 248 -16.56 -5.31 6.19
N HIS A 249 -16.92 -4.56 5.15
CA HIS A 249 -17.20 -3.14 5.26
C HIS A 249 -18.39 -2.87 6.18
N ILE A 250 -19.44 -3.70 6.13
CA ILE A 250 -20.56 -3.62 7.07
C ILE A 250 -20.07 -3.93 8.48
N PHE A 251 -19.34 -5.03 8.69
CA PHE A 251 -18.79 -5.39 10.00
C PHE A 251 -17.89 -4.31 10.61
N MET A 252 -16.98 -3.73 9.82
CA MET A 252 -16.06 -2.68 10.27
C MET A 252 -16.74 -1.34 10.56
N ASN A 253 -17.87 -1.05 9.90
CA ASN A 253 -18.60 0.20 10.08
C ASN A 253 -19.86 0.07 10.96
N SER A 254 -20.21 -1.15 11.38
CA SER A 254 -21.23 -1.36 12.40
C SER A 254 -20.71 -0.78 13.72
N PRO A 255 -21.50 0.08 14.41
CA PRO A 255 -21.15 0.48 15.76
C PRO A 255 -21.02 -0.78 16.61
N LEU A 256 -19.95 -0.87 17.43
CA LEU A 256 -19.85 -1.88 18.47
C LEU A 256 -21.14 -1.80 19.28
N GLU A 257 -22.02 -2.81 19.15
CA GLU A 257 -23.20 -2.88 19.99
C GLU A 257 -22.71 -2.84 21.43
N GLU A 258 -23.05 -1.75 22.14
CA GLU A 258 -22.87 -1.66 23.57
C GLU A 258 -23.53 -2.91 24.15
N THR A 259 -22.70 -3.77 24.73
CA THR A 259 -23.18 -4.96 25.41
C THR A 259 -23.94 -4.45 26.61
N ARG A 260 -25.25 -4.30 26.46
CA ARG A 260 -26.16 -3.92 27.54
C ARG A 260 -26.16 -5.11 28.50
N MET A 261 -25.34 -5.01 29.54
CA MET A 261 -25.55 -5.73 30.80
C MET A 261 -26.77 -5.17 31.51
#